data_AF-A0A0K9NMA8-F1
#
_entry.id   AF-A0A0K9NMA8-F1
#
_cell.length_a   1.000
_cell.length_b   1.000
_cell.length_c   1.000
_cell.angle_alpha   90.00
_cell.angle_beta   90.00
_cell.angle_gamma   90.00
#
_symmetry.space_group_name_H-M   'P 1'
#
loop_
_entity.id
_entity.type
_entity.pdbx_description
1 polymer ?
#
loop_
_entity_poly.entity_id
_entity_poly.type
_entity_poly.pdbx_seq_one_letter_code
_entity_poly.pdbx_strand_id
1 'polypeptide(L)'
;KNKTGQEMLASTMGRQPYSTSQVSLDSSNMTFGNMLLHGLINLDGGGDLEMSCRAANVLVHILKDNSQCKEWVLQIEFDGPVPSLGSSEPLLHNIVKYLALAASISGKDNGHKSTKHDEASYLEALFLRLLIIWLADCPTAVDCMLDSTAHLTYLLELVSNPNVSICVRGLASVMLGECVIYNNKNGEGTKDSFAVVDAITKKMELSAYFMNFNEMDKIFMPILTAAVDQDKPLTRSSVLATADLESSVKNNVTEQQHEHPIIVAVFDVQFVDFIKKLIIDIRENIVDVFSHPKIKVAVIPADLEQKDSESNDDYVTRLKLFVHKQCNEMQDLLGRNATLAGDLANTGGGENRSDHDEKPNIGREKVQIESLRRELQEATQRVEALKAEKAKIEAEAIMYRNSAGKMESELKSLSDAYNSLEQASFRQDSELKSLRKVGDEPYPDIEAIKEEAREEAQKESEAELTDLFVCLGQEQSKVEKLSKRLLELGENVDSLLDGIGDETGGIRDEEDE
;
A
#
# COMPACT_ATOMS: atom_id res chain seq x y z
N LYS A 1 39.64 19.24 6.48
CA LYS A 1 40.15 18.67 7.75
C LYS A 1 40.63 19.73 8.77
N ASN A 2 40.71 21.03 8.45
CA ASN A 2 41.05 22.08 9.43
C ASN A 2 39.77 22.69 10.04
N LYS A 3 39.25 22.09 11.12
CA LYS A 3 37.99 22.53 11.76
C LYS A 3 38.06 23.95 12.34
N THR A 4 39.14 24.27 13.04
CA THR A 4 39.37 25.61 13.61
C THR A 4 39.43 26.70 12.53
N GLY A 5 40.02 26.39 11.38
CA GLY A 5 40.01 27.30 10.23
C GLY A 5 38.61 27.49 9.64
N GLN A 6 37.81 26.42 9.54
CA GLN A 6 36.42 26.50 9.10
C GLN A 6 35.58 27.36 10.06
N GLU A 7 35.70 27.15 11.36
CA GLU A 7 35.01 27.93 12.40
C GLU A 7 35.41 29.41 12.37
N MET A 8 36.71 29.69 12.19
CA MET A 8 37.19 31.06 12.04
C MET A 8 36.55 31.75 10.82
N LEU A 9 36.51 31.09 9.66
CA LEU A 9 35.88 31.64 8.45
C LEU A 9 34.36 31.80 8.63
N ALA A 10 33.68 30.80 9.18
CA ALA A 10 32.24 30.85 9.46
C ALA A 10 31.89 31.99 10.45
N SER A 11 32.72 32.22 11.47
CA SER A 11 32.51 33.32 12.43
C SER A 11 32.59 34.72 11.79
N THR A 12 33.26 34.85 10.63
CA THR A 12 33.28 36.11 9.88
C THR A 12 32.00 36.38 9.09
N MET A 13 31.11 35.38 8.97
CA MET A 13 29.75 35.49 8.46
C MET A 13 28.84 35.92 9.61
N GLY A 14 28.88 37.21 9.94
CA GLY A 14 28.16 37.76 11.09
C GLY A 14 26.67 37.96 10.80
N ARG A 15 25.84 37.90 11.85
CA ARG A 15 24.48 38.46 11.86
C ARG A 15 24.57 39.98 11.83
N GLN A 16 24.42 40.62 10.68
CA GLN A 16 24.22 42.07 10.64
C GLN A 16 23.00 42.45 9.78
N PRO A 17 22.23 43.45 10.23
CA PRO A 17 21.05 43.93 9.52
C PRO A 17 21.49 44.61 8.24
N TYR A 18 21.00 44.12 7.10
CA TYR A 18 21.12 44.82 5.84
C TYR A 18 20.28 46.09 5.92
N SER A 19 20.91 47.19 6.33
CA SER A 19 20.31 48.51 6.13
C SER A 19 20.37 48.79 4.63
N THR A 20 19.23 48.62 3.95
CA THR A 20 19.01 48.93 2.54
C THR A 20 19.29 50.41 2.33
N SER A 21 20.53 50.74 1.99
CA SER A 21 20.89 52.01 1.38
C SER A 21 22.12 51.76 0.55
N GLN A 22 21.93 51.93 -0.76
CA GLN A 22 22.96 52.11 -1.76
C GLN A 22 24.03 53.08 -1.24
N VAL A 23 25.05 52.55 -0.59
CA VAL A 23 26.29 53.27 -0.31
C VAL A 23 27.35 52.47 -1.06
N SER A 24 28.04 53.15 -1.98
CA SER A 24 29.15 52.58 -2.73
C SER A 24 30.07 51.85 -1.77
N LEU A 25 30.11 50.54 -1.90
CA LEU A 25 30.66 49.69 -0.88
C LEU A 25 32.18 49.67 -1.04
N ASP A 26 32.88 50.48 -0.24
CA ASP A 26 34.34 50.47 -0.19
C ASP A 26 34.83 49.06 0.18
N SER A 27 35.46 48.40 -0.79
CA SER A 27 35.98 47.02 -0.69
C SER A 27 37.05 46.81 0.38
N SER A 28 37.50 47.89 1.04
CA SER A 28 38.59 47.88 2.01
C SER A 28 38.18 47.41 3.42
N ASN A 29 36.88 47.36 3.75
CA ASN A 29 36.40 47.03 5.10
C ASN A 29 35.49 45.78 5.20
N MET A 30 35.30 45.01 4.11
CA MET A 30 34.49 43.79 4.16
C MET A 30 35.25 42.61 4.77
N THR A 31 34.62 41.91 5.72
CA THR A 31 35.10 40.62 6.19
C THR A 31 34.95 39.57 5.08
N PHE A 32 35.74 38.50 5.15
CA PHE A 32 35.64 37.37 4.22
C PHE A 32 34.19 36.83 4.15
N GLY A 33 33.54 36.63 5.29
CA GLY A 33 32.18 36.14 5.36
C GLY A 33 31.16 37.06 4.69
N ASN A 34 31.28 38.40 4.84
CA ASN A 34 30.39 39.34 4.17
C ASN A 34 30.59 39.34 2.65
N MET A 35 31.83 39.21 2.18
CA MET A 35 32.11 39.05 0.76
C MET A 35 31.52 37.75 0.20
N LEU A 36 31.59 36.66 0.98
CA LEU A 36 31.00 35.38 0.62
C LEU A 36 29.46 35.46 0.56
N LEU A 37 28.83 36.06 1.57
CA LEU A 37 27.37 36.26 1.60
C LEU A 37 26.89 37.16 0.45
N HIS A 38 27.63 38.24 0.15
CA HIS A 38 27.33 39.09 -1.00
C HIS A 38 27.46 38.33 -2.33
N GLY A 39 28.45 37.45 -2.46
CA GLY A 39 28.59 36.57 -3.62
C GLY A 39 27.43 35.57 -3.75
N LEU A 40 26.89 35.09 -2.63
CA LEU A 40 25.73 34.18 -2.60
C LEU A 40 24.40 34.89 -2.93
N ILE A 41 24.24 36.19 -2.62
CA ILE A 41 22.93 36.86 -2.56
C ILE A 41 22.78 37.99 -3.59
N ASN A 42 23.65 38.05 -4.59
CA ASN A 42 23.63 39.14 -5.56
C ASN A 42 22.33 39.09 -6.41
N LEU A 43 21.30 39.84 -5.98
CA LEU A 43 19.93 39.86 -6.53
C LEU A 43 19.73 40.97 -7.57
N ASP A 44 20.67 41.90 -7.72
CA ASP A 44 20.53 43.04 -8.62
C ASP A 44 20.95 42.67 -10.05
N GLY A 45 19.98 42.18 -10.82
CA GLY A 45 19.91 42.36 -12.27
C GLY A 45 20.92 41.58 -13.12
N GLY A 46 20.60 40.33 -13.46
CA GLY A 46 20.94 39.76 -14.77
C GLY A 46 22.32 39.11 -14.98
N GLY A 47 23.18 38.98 -13.98
CA GLY A 47 24.41 38.19 -14.07
C GLY A 47 25.16 38.29 -12.73
N ASP A 48 25.39 37.20 -12.00
CA ASP A 48 26.30 36.15 -12.42
C ASP A 48 26.04 34.92 -11.53
N LEU A 49 25.15 34.00 -11.96
CA LEU A 49 24.84 32.77 -11.20
C LEU A 49 26.13 31.97 -10.93
N GLU A 50 27.14 32.13 -11.79
CA GLU A 50 28.47 31.60 -11.63
C GLU A 50 29.19 32.13 -10.37
N MET A 51 29.05 33.42 -10.03
CA MET A 51 29.62 33.99 -8.80
C MET A 51 28.97 33.37 -7.56
N SER A 52 27.65 33.17 -7.59
CA SER A 52 26.91 32.48 -6.53
C SER A 52 27.32 31.02 -6.41
N CYS A 53 27.55 30.32 -7.52
CA CYS A 53 28.06 28.95 -7.50
C CYS A 53 29.50 28.84 -6.99
N ARG A 54 30.38 29.80 -7.32
CA ARG A 54 31.74 29.87 -6.79
C ARG A 54 31.72 30.12 -5.27
N ALA A 55 30.87 31.02 -4.81
CA ALA A 55 30.65 31.25 -3.38
C ALA A 55 30.07 30.00 -2.68
N ALA A 56 29.11 29.31 -3.32
CA ALA A 56 28.56 28.05 -2.81
C ALA A 56 29.63 26.96 -2.67
N ASN A 57 30.55 26.84 -3.62
CA ASN A 57 31.68 25.91 -3.55
C ASN A 57 32.64 26.23 -2.40
N VAL A 58 32.91 27.51 -2.13
CA VAL A 58 33.71 27.91 -0.96
C VAL A 58 32.97 27.51 0.32
N LEU A 59 31.65 27.72 0.37
CA LEU A 59 30.83 27.36 1.52
C LEU A 59 30.80 25.84 1.77
N VAL A 60 30.81 25.00 0.73
CA VAL A 60 30.96 23.52 0.86
C VAL A 60 32.17 23.19 1.72
N HIS A 61 33.31 23.82 1.48
CA HIS A 61 34.54 23.54 2.23
C HIS A 61 34.50 24.06 3.67
N ILE A 62 33.73 25.10 3.95
CA ILE A 62 33.51 25.62 5.32
C ILE A 62 32.62 24.66 6.12
N LEU A 63 31.59 24.09 5.48
CA LEU A 63 30.58 23.25 6.13
C LEU A 63 30.97 21.76 6.23
N LYS A 64 31.80 21.26 5.32
CA LYS A 64 32.17 19.84 5.25
C LYS A 64 32.76 19.33 6.57
N ASP A 65 32.18 18.25 7.10
CA ASP A 65 32.55 17.56 8.34
C ASP A 65 32.54 18.45 9.62
N ASN A 66 31.79 19.56 9.61
CA ASN A 66 31.70 20.51 10.72
C ASN A 66 30.25 20.92 11.04
N SER A 67 29.63 20.27 12.03
CA SER A 67 28.26 20.54 12.47
C SER A 67 28.07 21.94 13.06
N GLN A 68 29.06 22.45 13.80
CA GLN A 68 28.99 23.80 14.39
C GLN A 68 28.91 24.89 13.31
N CYS A 69 29.72 24.75 12.25
CA CYS A 69 29.63 25.66 11.10
C CYS A 69 28.26 25.57 10.40
N LYS A 70 27.70 24.36 10.25
CA LYS A 70 26.37 24.15 9.64
C LYS A 70 25.26 24.84 10.43
N GLU A 71 25.27 24.70 11.76
CA GLU A 71 24.31 25.37 12.65
C GLU A 71 24.51 26.89 12.64
N TRP A 72 25.76 27.36 12.66
CA TRP A 72 26.07 28.79 12.63
C TRP A 72 25.59 29.46 11.34
N VAL A 73 25.90 28.86 10.19
CA VAL A 73 25.50 29.40 8.89
C VAL A 73 23.98 29.33 8.69
N LEU A 74 23.31 28.34 9.29
CA LEU A 74 21.84 28.23 9.26
C LEU A 74 21.15 29.39 9.99
N GLN A 75 21.79 29.95 11.02
CA GLN A 75 21.29 31.09 11.79
C GLN A 75 21.44 32.45 11.08
N ILE A 76 21.94 32.47 9.85
CA ILE A 76 22.06 33.67 9.03
C ILE A 76 20.73 33.86 8.29
N GLU A 77 20.05 34.95 8.61
CA GLU A 77 18.78 35.33 8.01
C GLU A 77 18.95 36.63 7.22
N PHE A 78 18.20 36.77 6.12
CA PHE A 78 18.20 37.97 5.29
C PHE A 78 16.85 38.67 5.39
N ASP A 79 16.90 39.98 5.66
CA ASP A 79 15.72 40.82 5.62
C ASP A 79 15.28 41.04 4.17
N GLY A 80 14.00 40.78 3.90
CA GLY A 80 13.41 41.03 2.59
C GLY A 80 13.49 42.53 2.20
N PRO A 81 13.36 42.86 0.90
CA PRO A 81 13.54 44.23 0.39
C PRO A 81 12.59 45.29 0.99
N VAL A 82 11.60 44.90 1.80
CA VAL A 82 10.77 45.80 2.60
C VAL A 82 10.50 45.17 3.99
N PRO A 83 10.95 45.78 5.11
CA PRO A 83 10.73 45.29 6.47
C PRO A 83 9.25 45.19 6.90
N SER A 84 8.31 45.70 6.10
CA SER A 84 6.89 45.76 6.44
C SER A 84 6.04 44.61 5.92
N LEU A 85 6.57 43.68 5.11
CA LEU A 85 5.73 42.67 4.43
C LEU A 85 6.30 41.24 4.32
N GLY A 86 7.47 40.94 4.89
CA GLY A 86 8.04 39.59 4.87
C GLY A 86 8.85 39.27 6.13
N SER A 87 8.73 38.03 6.62
CA SER A 87 9.61 37.48 7.67
C SER A 87 11.05 37.37 7.16
N SER A 88 12.04 37.49 8.05
CA SER A 88 13.44 37.19 7.73
C SER A 88 13.53 35.75 7.22
N GLU A 89 14.23 35.52 6.09
CA GLU A 89 14.36 34.19 5.50
C GLU A 89 15.78 33.63 5.70
N PRO A 90 15.92 32.36 6.10
CA PRO A 90 17.22 31.75 6.33
C PRO A 90 17.99 31.58 5.01
N LEU A 91 19.33 31.65 5.07
CA LEU A 91 20.22 31.47 3.91
C LEU A 91 19.89 30.21 3.10
N LEU A 92 19.54 29.12 3.78
CA LEU A 92 19.18 27.84 3.17
C LEU A 92 18.02 27.99 2.17
N HIS A 93 16.98 28.75 2.54
CA HIS A 93 15.82 28.99 1.67
C HIS A 93 16.21 29.77 0.42
N ASN A 94 17.09 30.76 0.57
CA ASN A 94 17.62 31.53 -0.56
C ASN A 94 18.41 30.63 -1.53
N ILE A 95 19.23 29.71 -1.04
CA ILE A 95 19.97 28.76 -1.88
C ILE A 95 19.02 27.82 -2.65
N VAL A 96 17.93 27.37 -2.02
CA VAL A 96 16.91 26.57 -2.71
C VAL A 96 16.20 27.40 -3.79
N LYS A 97 15.95 28.69 -3.56
CA LYS A 97 15.44 29.60 -4.60
C LYS A 97 16.44 29.77 -5.75
N TYR A 98 17.74 29.88 -5.47
CA TYR A 98 18.76 29.94 -6.51
C TYR A 98 18.86 28.64 -7.33
N LEU A 99 18.71 27.48 -6.70
CA LEU A 99 18.58 26.20 -7.40
C LEU A 99 17.36 26.22 -8.35
N ALA A 100 16.20 26.69 -7.89
CA ALA A 100 15.01 26.82 -8.74
C ALA A 100 15.18 27.84 -9.87
N LEU A 101 15.88 28.95 -9.62
CA LEU A 101 16.20 29.95 -10.65
C LEU A 101 17.16 29.39 -11.70
N ALA A 102 18.19 28.63 -11.30
CA ALA A 102 19.11 27.95 -12.21
C ALA A 102 18.34 27.03 -13.19
N ALA A 103 17.38 26.26 -12.67
CA ALA A 103 16.48 25.44 -13.48
C ALA A 103 15.59 26.24 -14.44
N SER A 104 15.14 27.43 -14.04
CA SER A 104 14.31 28.29 -14.89
C SER A 104 15.06 28.92 -16.07
N ILE A 105 16.36 29.17 -15.92
CA ILE A 105 17.22 29.72 -16.98
C ILE A 105 17.40 28.69 -18.11
N SER A 106 17.44 27.40 -17.76
CA SER A 106 17.51 26.30 -18.72
C SER A 106 16.27 26.23 -19.65
N GLY A 107 15.08 26.60 -19.15
CA GLY A 107 13.80 26.42 -19.87
C GLY A 107 13.38 27.55 -20.83
N LYS A 108 14.09 28.69 -20.89
CA LYS A 108 13.57 29.92 -21.52
C LYS A 108 14.18 30.29 -22.89
N ASP A 109 15.23 29.60 -23.36
CA ASP A 109 15.92 29.96 -24.61
C ASP A 109 15.40 29.18 -25.84
N ASN A 110 14.35 29.72 -26.46
CA ASN A 110 13.99 29.42 -27.85
C ASN A 110 15.02 30.06 -28.80
N GLY A 111 16.15 29.38 -29.09
CA GLY A 111 16.98 29.80 -30.25
C GLY A 111 18.40 29.25 -30.41
N HIS A 112 19.13 28.90 -29.34
CA HIS A 112 20.53 28.45 -29.47
C HIS A 112 20.81 27.22 -28.59
N LYS A 113 20.50 26.05 -29.14
CA LYS A 113 20.60 24.73 -28.48
C LYS A 113 21.97 24.09 -28.73
N SER A 114 22.93 24.30 -27.84
CA SER A 114 23.78 23.19 -27.34
C SER A 114 24.66 23.65 -26.16
N THR A 115 25.18 24.87 -26.15
CA THR A 115 26.19 25.28 -25.15
C THR A 115 25.62 25.77 -23.82
N LYS A 116 24.45 26.44 -23.83
CA LYS A 116 23.87 27.01 -22.59
C LYS A 116 23.10 26.03 -21.71
N HIS A 117 22.57 24.95 -22.28
CA HIS A 117 21.79 23.96 -21.54
C HIS A 117 22.68 23.16 -20.56
N ASP A 118 23.93 22.93 -20.98
CA ASP A 118 24.94 22.26 -20.16
C ASP A 118 25.51 23.20 -19.09
N GLU A 119 25.51 24.51 -19.34
CA GLU A 119 25.91 25.52 -18.37
C GLU A 119 24.92 25.61 -17.19
N ALA A 120 23.61 25.62 -17.45
CA ALA A 120 22.61 25.64 -16.39
C ALA A 120 22.63 24.36 -15.53
N SER A 121 22.85 23.21 -16.17
CA SER A 121 22.84 21.90 -15.51
C SER A 121 23.98 21.73 -14.49
N TYR A 122 25.19 22.28 -14.75
CA TYR A 122 26.28 22.20 -13.78
C TYR A 122 26.05 23.15 -12.58
N LEU A 123 25.43 24.31 -12.79
CA LEU A 123 25.14 25.26 -11.72
C LEU A 123 24.15 24.66 -10.71
N GLU A 124 23.12 23.97 -11.21
CA GLU A 124 22.20 23.17 -10.37
C GLU A 124 22.95 22.10 -9.57
N ALA A 125 23.86 21.37 -10.22
CA ALA A 125 24.65 20.33 -9.57
C ALA A 125 25.56 20.89 -8.45
N LEU A 126 26.05 22.12 -8.59
CA LEU A 126 26.86 22.81 -7.56
C LEU A 126 26.04 23.23 -6.35
N PHE A 127 24.83 23.78 -6.55
CA PHE A 127 23.93 24.10 -5.44
C PHE A 127 23.47 22.82 -4.73
N LEU A 128 23.15 21.76 -5.48
CA LEU A 128 22.81 20.46 -4.90
C LEU A 128 23.97 19.87 -4.10
N ARG A 129 25.22 19.99 -4.58
CA ARG A 129 26.41 19.59 -3.80
C ARG A 129 26.49 20.30 -2.46
N LEU A 130 26.27 21.62 -2.44
CA LEU A 130 26.25 22.40 -1.22
C LEU A 130 25.16 21.94 -0.28
N LEU A 131 23.92 21.80 -0.78
CA LEU A 131 22.78 21.39 0.02
C LEU A 131 22.99 19.99 0.61
N ILE A 132 23.46 19.03 -0.18
CA ILE A 132 23.75 17.68 0.30
C ILE A 132 24.78 17.72 1.44
N ILE A 133 25.90 18.41 1.24
CA ILE A 133 26.93 18.53 2.28
C ILE A 133 26.40 19.25 3.52
N TRP A 134 25.48 20.21 3.37
CA TRP A 134 24.90 20.94 4.49
C TRP A 134 23.90 20.07 5.27
N LEU A 135 23.02 19.33 4.59
CA LEU A 135 21.99 18.51 5.24
C LEU A 135 22.58 17.28 5.93
N ALA A 136 23.70 16.75 5.42
CA ALA A 136 24.38 15.60 6.01
C ALA A 136 24.66 15.76 7.51
N ASP A 137 24.25 14.81 8.35
CA ASP A 137 24.44 14.81 9.81
C ASP A 137 23.95 16.11 10.51
N CYS A 138 22.99 16.83 9.92
CA CYS A 138 22.52 18.12 10.43
C CYS A 138 20.97 18.18 10.46
N PRO A 139 20.32 17.62 11.49
CA PRO A 139 18.86 17.57 11.58
C PRO A 139 18.18 18.95 11.51
N THR A 140 18.79 19.97 12.11
CA THR A 140 18.25 21.35 12.10
C THR A 140 18.20 21.95 10.69
N ALA A 141 19.16 21.60 9.82
CA ALA A 141 19.13 22.02 8.41
C ALA A 141 18.04 21.30 7.63
N VAL A 142 17.79 20.02 7.95
CA VAL A 142 16.67 19.25 7.38
C VAL A 142 15.33 19.83 7.83
N ASP A 143 15.16 20.15 9.11
CA ASP A 143 13.95 20.79 9.64
C ASP A 143 13.68 22.12 8.92
N CYS A 144 14.71 22.98 8.83
CA CYS A 144 14.62 24.25 8.10
C CYS A 144 14.25 24.06 6.62
N MET A 145 14.75 23.01 5.96
CA MET A 145 14.39 22.68 4.58
C MET A 145 12.93 22.24 4.46
N LEU A 146 12.45 21.42 5.41
CA LEU A 146 11.11 20.84 5.42
C LEU A 146 10.02 21.81 5.90
N ASP A 147 10.38 22.88 6.61
CA ASP A 147 9.46 23.95 7.05
C ASP A 147 8.69 24.57 5.88
N SER A 148 9.32 24.68 4.70
CA SER A 148 8.67 25.16 3.48
C SER A 148 8.13 23.99 2.65
N THR A 149 6.80 23.90 2.51
CA THR A 149 6.17 22.92 1.61
C THR A 149 6.56 23.12 0.15
N ALA A 150 6.82 24.35 -0.28
CA ALA A 150 7.22 24.66 -1.65
C ALA A 150 8.56 24.00 -2.02
N HIS A 151 9.52 23.95 -1.09
CA HIS A 151 10.82 23.35 -1.36
C HIS A 151 10.73 21.83 -1.53
N LEU A 152 9.93 21.15 -0.71
CA LEU A 152 9.69 19.70 -0.85
C LEU A 152 8.98 19.39 -2.17
N THR A 153 7.96 20.17 -2.54
CA THR A 153 7.25 20.00 -3.82
C THR A 153 8.19 20.22 -5.01
N TYR A 154 9.00 21.27 -4.98
CA TYR A 154 10.00 21.53 -6.01
C TYR A 154 11.01 20.38 -6.15
N LEU A 155 11.51 19.84 -5.04
CA LEU A 155 12.44 18.72 -5.05
C LEU A 155 11.80 17.44 -5.62
N LEU A 156 10.56 17.14 -5.26
CA LEU A 156 9.79 16.03 -5.82
C LEU A 156 9.57 16.18 -7.34
N GLU A 157 9.30 17.40 -7.80
CA GLU A 157 9.18 17.69 -9.23
C GLU A 157 10.52 17.53 -9.95
N LEU A 158 11.62 18.00 -9.36
CA LEU A 158 12.96 17.87 -9.92
C LEU A 158 13.37 16.41 -10.08
N VAL A 159 13.05 15.56 -9.09
CA VAL A 159 13.35 14.12 -9.12
C VAL A 159 12.48 13.37 -10.13
N SER A 160 11.22 13.76 -10.32
CA SER A 160 10.30 13.13 -11.28
C SER A 160 10.46 13.60 -12.72
N ASN A 161 11.16 14.71 -12.97
CA ASN A 161 11.21 15.32 -14.30
C ASN A 161 12.24 14.62 -15.20
N PRO A 162 11.82 13.94 -16.30
CA PRO A 162 12.75 13.25 -17.19
C PRO A 162 13.60 14.21 -18.04
N ASN A 163 13.25 15.50 -18.13
CA ASN A 163 13.96 16.49 -18.94
C ASN A 163 15.16 17.12 -18.20
N VAL A 164 15.33 16.82 -16.92
CA VAL A 164 16.44 17.29 -16.09
C VAL A 164 17.62 16.33 -16.25
N SER A 165 18.85 16.87 -16.19
CA SER A 165 20.06 16.05 -16.34
C SER A 165 20.09 14.89 -15.33
N ILE A 166 20.70 13.78 -15.73
CA ILE A 166 20.75 12.58 -14.88
C ILE A 166 21.50 12.89 -13.58
N CYS A 167 22.57 13.70 -13.66
CA CYS A 167 23.33 14.15 -12.50
C CYS A 167 22.48 14.95 -11.50
N VAL A 168 21.74 15.96 -11.97
CA VAL A 168 20.89 16.81 -11.12
C VAL A 168 19.77 15.99 -10.49
N ARG A 169 19.09 15.15 -11.27
CA ARG A 169 18.02 14.27 -10.78
C ARG A 169 18.52 13.27 -9.74
N GLY A 170 19.71 12.70 -9.94
CA GLY A 170 20.36 11.82 -8.97
C GLY A 170 20.72 12.54 -7.66
N LEU A 171 21.36 13.71 -7.74
CA LEU A 171 21.72 14.51 -6.57
C LEU A 171 20.48 15.04 -5.81
N ALA A 172 19.44 15.45 -6.53
CA ALA A 172 18.15 15.81 -5.95
C ALA A 172 17.51 14.62 -5.22
N SER A 173 17.64 13.40 -5.78
CA SER A 173 17.18 12.18 -5.11
C SER A 173 17.94 11.94 -3.81
N VAL A 174 19.26 12.18 -3.79
CA VAL A 174 20.10 12.05 -2.59
C VAL A 174 19.66 13.05 -1.52
N MET A 175 19.51 14.33 -1.88
CA MET A 175 19.03 15.38 -0.96
C MET A 175 17.65 15.02 -0.37
N LEU A 176 16.75 14.46 -1.18
CA LEU A 176 15.43 14.01 -0.72
C LEU A 176 15.53 12.82 0.26
N GLY A 177 16.50 11.93 0.05
CA GLY A 177 16.79 10.83 0.96
C GLY A 177 17.42 11.29 2.29
N GLU A 178 18.24 12.34 2.26
CA GLU A 178 18.76 12.96 3.49
C GLU A 178 17.65 13.55 4.36
N CYS A 179 16.60 14.10 3.75
CA CYS A 179 15.38 14.51 4.45
C CYS A 179 14.62 13.33 5.10
N VAL A 180 14.97 12.08 4.80
CA VAL A 180 14.43 10.88 5.48
C VAL A 180 15.37 10.42 6.59
N ILE A 181 16.68 10.29 6.31
CA ILE A 181 17.69 9.79 7.25
C ILE A 181 17.89 10.75 8.43
N TYR A 182 18.12 12.02 8.13
CA TYR A 182 18.56 13.01 9.11
C TYR A 182 17.40 13.79 9.71
N ASN A 183 16.17 13.45 9.35
CA ASN A 183 14.97 13.98 10.00
C ASN A 183 14.86 13.39 11.41
N ASN A 184 14.61 14.27 12.37
CA ASN A 184 14.79 14.00 13.79
C ASN A 184 13.73 12.99 14.28
N LYS A 185 14.15 11.79 14.70
CA LYS A 185 13.25 10.68 15.04
C LYS A 185 12.34 10.93 16.25
N ASN A 186 12.66 11.93 17.09
CA ASN A 186 12.03 12.15 18.41
C ASN A 186 11.51 13.59 18.67
N GLY A 187 11.51 14.49 17.68
CA GLY A 187 11.17 15.91 17.88
C GLY A 187 9.83 16.33 17.29
N GLU A 188 9.20 17.36 17.85
CA GLU A 188 8.00 18.07 17.38
C GLU A 188 8.19 18.77 16.00
N GLY A 189 8.92 18.15 15.07
CA GLY A 189 9.12 18.64 13.71
C GLY A 189 7.83 18.60 12.89
N THR A 190 7.67 19.57 11.98
CA THR A 190 6.45 19.78 11.18
C THR A 190 6.16 18.64 10.20
N LYS A 191 7.18 17.89 9.76
CA LYS A 191 7.05 16.73 8.87
C LYS A 191 7.95 15.59 9.30
N ASP A 192 7.34 14.45 9.55
CA ASP A 192 8.00 13.20 9.94
C ASP A 192 8.67 12.50 8.74
N SER A 193 9.71 11.67 8.98
CA SER A 193 10.39 10.89 7.93
C SER A 193 9.40 10.06 7.10
N PHE A 194 8.36 9.52 7.76
CA PHE A 194 7.29 8.80 7.09
C PHE A 194 6.51 9.68 6.09
N ALA A 195 6.24 10.94 6.42
CA ALA A 195 5.52 11.86 5.53
C ALA A 195 6.33 12.19 4.26
N VAL A 196 7.66 12.24 4.37
CA VAL A 196 8.55 12.43 3.22
C VAL A 196 8.53 11.19 2.32
N VAL A 197 8.65 9.98 2.90
CA VAL A 197 8.56 8.72 2.14
C VAL A 197 7.20 8.54 1.47
N ASP A 198 6.11 8.86 2.18
CA ASP A 198 4.75 8.86 1.63
C ASP A 198 4.63 9.86 0.46
N ALA A 199 5.21 11.06 0.58
CA ALA A 199 5.23 12.04 -0.51
C ALA A 199 6.03 11.55 -1.74
N ILE A 200 7.15 10.84 -1.53
CA ILE A 200 7.91 10.19 -2.62
C ILE A 200 7.00 9.18 -3.33
N THR A 201 6.42 8.25 -2.58
CA THR A 201 5.60 7.14 -3.13
C THR A 201 4.33 7.61 -3.82
N LYS A 202 3.77 8.76 -3.40
CA LYS A 202 2.65 9.41 -4.09
C LYS A 202 3.03 10.05 -5.42
N LYS A 203 4.27 10.52 -5.55
CA LYS A 203 4.76 11.21 -6.75
C LYS A 203 5.36 10.23 -7.76
N MET A 204 6.06 9.20 -7.30
CA MET A 204 6.72 8.19 -8.13
C MET A 204 6.88 6.86 -7.41
N GLU A 205 7.02 5.77 -8.15
CA GLU A 205 7.31 4.45 -7.59
C GLU A 205 8.72 4.40 -6.93
N LEU A 206 8.89 3.63 -5.86
CA LEU A 206 10.16 3.54 -5.13
C LEU A 206 11.28 2.97 -6.01
N SER A 207 11.00 1.98 -6.86
CA SER A 207 11.96 1.50 -7.86
C SER A 207 12.39 2.59 -8.85
N ALA A 208 11.48 3.44 -9.32
CA ALA A 208 11.82 4.57 -10.19
C ALA A 208 12.70 5.60 -9.46
N TYR A 209 12.38 5.90 -8.20
CA TYR A 209 13.22 6.75 -7.35
C TYR A 209 14.63 6.18 -7.18
N PHE A 210 14.74 4.88 -6.88
CA PHE A 210 16.01 4.18 -6.74
C PHE A 210 16.79 4.02 -8.04
N MET A 211 16.11 4.04 -9.19
CA MET A 211 16.75 4.01 -10.50
C MET A 211 17.59 5.28 -10.74
N ASN A 212 17.16 6.43 -10.23
CA ASN A 212 17.92 7.69 -10.37
C ASN A 212 19.35 7.57 -9.79
N PHE A 213 19.54 6.81 -8.71
CA PHE A 213 20.86 6.54 -8.15
C PHE A 213 21.73 5.69 -9.08
N ASN A 214 21.13 4.68 -9.70
CA ASN A 214 21.83 3.77 -10.62
C ASN A 214 22.22 4.49 -11.92
N GLU A 215 21.38 5.39 -12.41
CA GLU A 215 21.69 6.23 -13.55
C GLU A 215 22.82 7.21 -13.24
N MET A 216 22.80 7.84 -12.05
CA MET A 216 23.86 8.74 -11.60
C MET A 216 25.20 8.03 -11.38
N ASP A 217 25.20 6.78 -10.89
CA ASP A 217 26.45 6.03 -10.68
C ASP A 217 27.26 5.86 -11.98
N LYS A 218 26.58 5.73 -13.13
CA LYS A 218 27.23 5.67 -14.45
C LYS A 218 28.05 6.93 -14.77
N ILE A 219 27.64 8.09 -14.24
CA ILE A 219 28.35 9.37 -14.40
C ILE A 219 29.59 9.44 -13.50
N PHE A 220 29.54 8.81 -12.32
CA PHE A 220 30.64 8.80 -11.37
C PHE A 220 31.72 7.75 -11.66
N MET A 221 31.38 6.67 -12.40
CA MET A 221 32.34 5.63 -12.77
C MET A 221 33.62 6.17 -13.45
N PRO A 222 33.55 7.05 -14.47
CA PRO A 222 34.74 7.65 -15.08
C PRO A 222 35.64 8.42 -14.10
N ILE A 223 35.05 9.15 -13.14
CA ILE A 223 35.76 9.95 -12.13
C ILE A 223 36.59 9.04 -11.22
N LEU A 224 36.00 7.91 -10.80
CA LEU A 224 36.66 6.91 -9.98
C LEU A 224 37.79 6.21 -10.74
N THR A 225 37.56 5.84 -12.00
CA THR A 225 38.60 5.18 -12.82
C THR A 225 39.78 6.09 -13.14
N ALA A 226 39.53 7.40 -13.35
CA ALA A 226 40.59 8.36 -13.64
C ALA A 226 41.54 8.58 -12.45
N ALA A 227 41.03 8.45 -11.22
CA ALA A 227 41.85 8.54 -10.01
C ALA A 227 42.81 7.35 -9.85
N VAL A 228 42.35 6.15 -10.23
CA VAL A 228 43.16 4.91 -10.16
C VAL A 228 44.34 4.95 -11.15
N ASP A 229 44.18 5.60 -12.31
CA ASP A 229 45.27 5.73 -13.28
C ASP A 229 46.32 6.79 -12.90
N GLN A 230 46.00 7.76 -12.04
CA GLN A 230 46.98 8.75 -11.53
C GLN A 230 47.87 8.20 -10.41
N ASP A 231 47.46 7.14 -9.72
CA ASP A 231 48.26 6.48 -8.67
C ASP A 231 49.32 5.50 -9.22
N LYS A 232 49.46 5.38 -10.55
CA LYS A 232 50.60 4.67 -11.15
C LYS A 232 51.88 5.51 -11.01
N PRO A 233 52.97 4.96 -10.44
CA PRO A 233 54.20 5.72 -10.29
C PRO A 233 54.73 6.14 -11.66
N LEU A 234 54.79 7.46 -11.89
CA LEU A 234 55.37 8.09 -13.08
C LEU A 234 56.83 7.65 -13.23
N THR A 235 57.03 6.59 -14.00
CA THR A 235 58.36 6.12 -14.38
C THR A 235 58.78 6.88 -15.64
N ARG A 236 60.07 7.24 -15.75
CA ARG A 236 60.69 8.07 -16.80
C ARG A 236 60.29 7.75 -18.26
N SER A 237 59.72 6.58 -18.53
CA SER A 237 59.20 6.18 -19.85
C SER A 237 57.89 6.87 -20.24
N SER A 238 57.16 7.48 -19.30
CA SER A 238 55.87 8.15 -19.56
C SER A 238 56.00 9.55 -20.19
N VAL A 239 57.19 10.18 -20.13
CA VAL A 239 57.41 11.54 -20.67
C VAL A 239 57.56 11.53 -22.19
N LEU A 240 57.93 10.38 -22.79
CA LEU A 240 57.99 10.26 -24.25
C LEU A 240 56.61 9.97 -24.88
N ALA A 241 55.67 9.39 -24.13
CA ALA A 241 54.33 9.06 -24.63
C ALA A 241 53.36 10.25 -24.63
N THR A 242 53.65 11.30 -23.86
CA THR A 242 52.86 12.55 -23.82
C THR A 242 53.17 13.51 -24.97
N ALA A 243 54.18 13.22 -25.81
CA ALA A 243 54.47 14.00 -27.02
C ALA A 243 53.79 13.44 -28.28
N ASP A 244 53.34 12.17 -28.26
CA ASP A 244 52.71 11.50 -29.41
C ASP A 244 51.19 11.32 -29.28
N LEU A 245 50.57 11.83 -28.20
CA LEU A 245 49.12 11.71 -27.96
C LEU A 245 48.32 12.91 -28.48
N GLU A 246 48.73 13.52 -29.60
CA GLU A 246 47.94 14.54 -30.32
C GLU A 246 47.25 13.99 -31.59
N SER A 247 47.24 12.67 -31.86
CA SER A 247 46.70 12.17 -33.14
C SER A 247 46.03 10.79 -33.13
N SER A 248 45.24 10.44 -32.10
CA SER A 248 44.38 9.25 -32.18
C SER A 248 42.97 9.49 -31.67
N VAL A 249 42.19 10.25 -32.44
CA VAL A 249 40.73 10.13 -32.47
C VAL A 249 40.39 8.77 -33.08
N LYS A 250 40.25 7.74 -32.25
CA LYS A 250 39.62 6.48 -32.66
C LYS A 250 38.11 6.62 -32.51
N ASN A 251 37.48 6.85 -33.64
CA ASN A 251 36.05 6.78 -33.85
C ASN A 251 35.51 5.42 -33.41
N ASN A 252 34.71 5.42 -32.34
CA ASN A 252 33.60 4.48 -32.14
C ASN A 252 32.43 5.31 -31.66
N VAL A 253 31.68 5.82 -32.63
CA VAL A 253 30.40 6.51 -32.43
C VAL A 253 29.40 5.47 -31.97
N THR A 254 29.17 5.42 -30.67
CA THR A 254 27.87 5.05 -30.12
C THR A 254 27.35 6.34 -29.50
N GLU A 255 26.21 6.82 -30.00
CA GLU A 255 25.53 8.00 -29.50
C GLU A 255 25.24 7.83 -27.99
N GLN A 256 26.14 8.31 -27.14
CA GLN A 256 25.90 8.49 -25.72
C GLN A 256 25.99 9.98 -25.45
N GLN A 257 24.93 10.51 -24.83
CA GLN A 257 24.82 11.87 -24.34
C GLN A 257 26.07 12.21 -23.50
N HIS A 258 27.03 12.89 -24.13
CA HIS A 258 28.20 13.40 -23.44
C HIS A 258 27.74 14.57 -22.56
N GLU A 259 27.42 14.29 -21.30
CA GLU A 259 27.38 15.33 -20.27
C GLU A 259 28.81 15.90 -20.07
N HIS A 260 28.88 17.21 -19.85
CA HIS A 260 30.07 18.05 -20.01
C HIS A 260 31.32 17.62 -19.18
N PRO A 261 32.56 17.83 -19.69
CA PRO A 261 33.83 17.64 -18.97
C PRO A 261 33.94 18.38 -17.63
N ILE A 262 33.10 19.41 -17.44
CA ILE A 262 33.05 20.26 -16.24
C ILE A 262 32.50 19.47 -15.05
N ILE A 263 31.56 18.54 -15.23
CA ILE A 263 30.99 17.73 -14.14
C ILE A 263 32.07 16.82 -13.52
N VAL A 264 32.93 16.25 -14.36
CA VAL A 264 34.11 15.44 -13.96
C VAL A 264 35.12 16.29 -13.17
N ALA A 265 35.24 17.59 -13.48
CA ALA A 265 36.09 18.51 -12.73
C ALA A 265 35.43 19.05 -11.44
N VAL A 266 34.10 19.07 -11.38
CA VAL A 266 33.32 19.60 -10.26
C VAL A 266 33.30 18.63 -9.08
N PHE A 267 33.19 17.32 -9.34
CA PHE A 267 33.11 16.31 -8.30
C PHE A 267 34.46 15.63 -8.06
N ASP A 268 34.97 15.73 -6.83
CA ASP A 268 36.14 15.01 -6.40
C ASP A 268 35.79 13.57 -5.95
N VAL A 269 36.79 12.69 -5.94
CA VAL A 269 36.64 11.28 -5.50
C VAL A 269 36.07 11.18 -4.09
N GLN A 270 36.45 12.10 -3.19
CA GLN A 270 35.97 12.06 -1.81
C GLN A 270 34.46 12.34 -1.72
N PHE A 271 33.94 13.23 -2.57
CA PHE A 271 32.53 13.52 -2.67
C PHE A 271 31.77 12.34 -3.29
N VAL A 272 32.31 11.73 -4.34
CA VAL A 272 31.69 10.53 -4.95
C VAL A 272 31.61 9.38 -3.94
N ASP A 273 32.69 9.09 -3.21
CA ASP A 273 32.69 8.06 -2.16
C ASP A 273 31.71 8.37 -1.03
N PHE A 274 31.59 9.65 -0.67
CA PHE A 274 30.60 10.12 0.30
C PHE A 274 29.17 9.85 -0.19
N ILE A 275 28.85 10.22 -1.43
CA ILE A 275 27.53 9.97 -2.02
C ILE A 275 27.22 8.47 -2.10
N LYS A 276 28.19 7.62 -2.47
CA LYS A 276 27.97 6.16 -2.52
C LYS A 276 27.58 5.58 -1.17
N LYS A 277 28.27 5.97 -0.10
CA LYS A 277 27.92 5.54 1.27
C LYS A 277 26.53 6.03 1.66
N LEU A 278 26.26 7.31 1.41
CA LEU A 278 24.99 7.93 1.71
C LEU A 278 23.82 7.26 0.96
N ILE A 279 24.00 6.85 -0.31
CA ILE A 279 22.98 6.14 -1.08
C ILE A 279 22.63 4.79 -0.44
N ILE A 280 23.61 4.06 0.10
CA ILE A 280 23.36 2.78 0.80
C ILE A 280 22.49 3.05 2.04
N ASP A 281 22.89 4.01 2.87
CA ASP A 281 22.14 4.39 4.06
C ASP A 281 20.72 4.89 3.72
N ILE A 282 20.56 5.62 2.61
CA ILE A 282 19.25 6.13 2.13
C ILE A 282 18.34 4.97 1.75
N ARG A 283 18.86 4.00 0.99
CA ARG A 283 18.09 2.83 0.56
C ARG A 283 17.60 2.03 1.77
N GLU A 284 18.49 1.75 2.72
CA GLU A 284 18.14 0.98 3.92
C GLU A 284 17.09 1.71 4.77
N ASN A 285 17.28 3.01 5.04
CA ASN A 285 16.35 3.78 5.87
C ASN A 285 14.99 4.00 5.19
N ILE A 286 14.93 4.26 3.88
CA ILE A 286 13.66 4.41 3.17
C ILE A 286 12.88 3.09 3.18
N VAL A 287 13.55 1.95 2.95
CA VAL A 287 12.91 0.64 3.00
C VAL A 287 12.41 0.33 4.41
N ASP A 288 13.18 0.64 5.45
CA ASP A 288 12.76 0.44 6.84
C ASP A 288 11.53 1.28 7.20
N VAL A 289 11.55 2.58 6.90
CA VAL A 289 10.43 3.50 7.15
C VAL A 289 9.19 3.12 6.34
N PHE A 290 9.37 2.65 5.11
CA PHE A 290 8.26 2.21 4.26
C PHE A 290 7.64 0.89 4.75
N SER A 291 8.45 -0.01 5.31
CA SER A 291 8.01 -1.29 5.88
C SER A 291 7.28 -1.12 7.22
N HIS A 292 7.62 -0.07 7.96
CA HIS A 292 7.05 0.24 9.27
C HIS A 292 6.35 1.61 9.26
N PRO A 293 5.27 1.79 8.47
CA PRO A 293 4.52 3.04 8.50
C PRO A 293 4.03 3.27 9.92
N LYS A 294 4.06 4.53 10.42
CA LYS A 294 3.57 4.85 11.76
C LYS A 294 2.13 4.36 11.91
N ILE A 295 1.97 3.22 12.55
CA ILE A 295 0.67 2.70 12.99
C ILE A 295 0.18 3.70 14.02
N LYS A 296 -0.72 4.59 13.62
CA LYS A 296 -1.31 5.58 14.53
C LYS A 296 -2.17 4.97 15.63
N VAL A 297 -2.33 3.64 15.69
CA VAL A 297 -3.15 2.95 16.70
C VAL A 297 -2.54 1.60 17.07
N ALA A 298 -1.72 1.59 18.11
CA ALA A 298 -1.52 0.41 18.95
C ALA A 298 -1.74 0.80 20.42
N VAL A 299 -2.87 1.46 20.70
CA VAL A 299 -3.43 1.52 22.06
C VAL A 299 -4.68 0.63 22.04
N ILE A 300 -4.42 -0.66 22.20
CA ILE A 300 -5.41 -1.73 22.33
C ILE A 300 -5.57 -1.92 23.85
N PRO A 301 -6.42 -1.13 24.53
CA PRO A 301 -7.62 -1.76 25.14
C PRO A 301 -8.90 -0.90 25.18
N ALA A 302 -8.83 0.43 25.19
CA ALA A 302 -9.99 1.27 25.53
C ALA A 302 -11.08 1.35 24.45
N ASP A 303 -10.72 1.14 23.18
CA ASP A 303 -11.68 1.20 22.07
C ASP A 303 -12.38 -0.14 21.80
N LEU A 304 -11.97 -1.24 22.45
CA LEU A 304 -12.68 -2.52 22.35
C LEU A 304 -13.72 -2.68 23.45
N GLU A 305 -13.64 -1.91 24.54
CA GLU A 305 -14.61 -1.98 25.62
C GLU A 305 -15.88 -1.20 25.26
N GLN A 306 -17.03 -1.73 25.67
CA GLN A 306 -18.31 -1.05 25.54
C GLN A 306 -18.33 0.13 26.52
N LYS A 307 -18.61 1.33 26.01
CA LYS A 307 -18.65 2.54 26.86
C LYS A 307 -19.89 2.51 27.74
N ASP A 308 -19.81 3.09 28.95
CA ASP A 308 -20.87 3.06 29.98
C ASP A 308 -22.24 3.60 29.51
N SER A 309 -22.30 4.34 28.40
CA SER A 309 -23.51 4.92 27.82
C SER A 309 -23.84 4.44 26.40
N GLU A 310 -23.14 3.42 25.88
CA GLU A 310 -23.30 2.95 24.49
C GLU A 310 -24.29 1.80 24.41
N SER A 311 -25.27 1.90 23.50
CA SER A 311 -26.21 0.81 23.24
C SER A 311 -25.49 -0.39 22.58
N ASN A 312 -26.02 -1.60 22.74
CA ASN A 312 -25.41 -2.79 22.15
C ASN A 312 -25.29 -2.69 20.62
N ASP A 313 -26.28 -2.09 19.95
CA ASP A 313 -26.25 -1.90 18.49
C ASP A 313 -25.20 -0.88 18.06
N ASP A 314 -25.02 0.20 18.83
CA ASP A 314 -23.99 1.20 18.58
C ASP A 314 -22.58 0.62 18.81
N TYR A 315 -22.42 -0.18 19.86
CA TYR A 315 -21.18 -0.89 20.17
C TYR A 315 -20.79 -1.85 19.04
N VAL A 316 -21.75 -2.67 18.57
CA VAL A 316 -21.52 -3.59 17.44
C VAL A 316 -21.18 -2.82 16.16
N THR A 317 -21.84 -1.69 15.90
CA THR A 317 -21.56 -0.86 14.73
C THR A 317 -20.17 -0.25 14.79
N ARG A 318 -19.77 0.28 15.96
CA ARG A 318 -18.43 0.82 16.20
C ARG A 318 -17.36 -0.25 16.06
N LEU A 319 -17.58 -1.45 16.60
CA LEU A 319 -16.65 -2.57 16.49
C LEU A 319 -16.50 -3.03 15.04
N LYS A 320 -17.60 -3.10 14.28
CA LYS A 320 -17.57 -3.38 12.83
C LYS A 320 -16.78 -2.33 12.06
N LEU A 321 -16.98 -1.05 12.35
CA LEU A 321 -16.23 0.05 11.73
C LEU A 321 -14.73 -0.02 12.08
N PHE A 322 -14.39 -0.35 13.33
CA PHE A 322 -13.02 -0.54 13.77
C PHE A 322 -12.35 -1.71 13.03
N VAL A 323 -13.01 -2.88 12.98
CA VAL A 323 -12.51 -4.06 12.25
C VAL A 323 -12.35 -3.74 10.77
N HIS A 324 -13.33 -3.08 10.15
CA HIS A 324 -13.25 -2.70 8.73
C HIS A 324 -12.08 -1.74 8.47
N LYS A 325 -11.87 -0.76 9.36
CA LYS A 325 -10.73 0.16 9.30
C LYS A 325 -9.40 -0.59 9.41
N GLN A 326 -9.28 -1.53 10.35
CA GLN A 326 -8.08 -2.36 10.51
C GLN A 326 -7.84 -3.28 9.30
N CYS A 327 -8.90 -3.85 8.70
CA CYS A 327 -8.79 -4.62 7.47
C CYS A 327 -8.28 -3.78 6.30
N ASN A 328 -8.77 -2.54 6.15
CA ASN A 328 -8.32 -1.63 5.11
C ASN A 328 -6.85 -1.21 5.33
N GLU A 329 -6.46 -0.90 6.57
CA GLU A 329 -5.06 -0.59 6.93
C GLU A 329 -4.13 -1.79 6.63
N MET A 330 -4.56 -3.01 6.97
CA MET A 330 -3.80 -4.23 6.69
C MET A 330 -3.71 -4.52 5.18
N GLN A 331 -4.76 -4.24 4.41
CA GLN A 331 -4.74 -4.40 2.96
C GLN A 331 -3.79 -3.38 2.29
N ASP A 332 -3.76 -2.14 2.78
CA ASP A 332 -2.78 -1.13 2.36
C ASP A 332 -1.34 -1.58 2.67
N LEU A 333 -1.10 -2.13 3.86
CA LEU A 333 0.20 -2.71 4.24
C LEU A 333 0.61 -3.86 3.33
N LEU A 334 -0.32 -4.78 3.02
CA LEU A 334 -0.07 -5.89 2.11
C LEU A 334 0.25 -5.41 0.69
N GLY A 335 -0.47 -4.38 0.20
CA GLY A 335 -0.19 -3.76 -1.09
C GLY A 335 1.22 -3.16 -1.15
N ARG A 336 1.60 -2.40 -0.12
CA ARG A 336 2.94 -1.81 -0.02
C ARG A 336 4.04 -2.85 0.09
N ASN A 337 3.84 -3.90 0.90
CA ASN A 337 4.79 -5.01 1.02
C ASN A 337 4.94 -5.77 -0.31
N ALA A 338 3.87 -5.91 -1.10
CA ALA A 338 3.95 -6.51 -2.43
C ALA A 338 4.78 -5.64 -3.39
N THR A 339 4.62 -4.31 -3.36
CA THR A 339 5.45 -3.38 -4.12
C THR A 339 6.92 -3.47 -3.69
N LEU A 340 7.19 -3.48 -2.37
CA LEU A 340 8.54 -3.61 -1.83
C LEU A 340 9.19 -4.93 -2.26
N ALA A 341 8.46 -6.05 -2.20
CA ALA A 341 8.96 -7.34 -2.66
C ALA A 341 9.27 -7.35 -4.16
N GLY A 342 8.46 -6.68 -4.98
CA GLY A 342 8.73 -6.48 -6.40
C GLY A 342 9.98 -5.64 -6.64
N ASP A 343 10.14 -4.53 -5.93
CA ASP A 343 11.28 -3.62 -6.05
C ASP A 343 12.58 -4.28 -5.58
N LEU A 344 12.55 -5.08 -4.51
CA LEU A 344 13.70 -5.88 -4.05
C LEU A 344 14.08 -6.96 -5.07
N ALA A 345 13.10 -7.64 -5.68
CA ALA A 345 13.36 -8.62 -6.73
C ALA A 345 13.99 -7.98 -7.99
N ASN A 346 13.57 -6.76 -8.33
CA ASN A 346 14.10 -6.03 -9.49
C ASN A 346 15.50 -5.44 -9.22
N THR A 347 15.79 -5.04 -7.97
CA THR A 347 17.09 -4.44 -7.61
C THR A 347 18.15 -5.50 -7.29
N GLY A 348 17.77 -6.69 -6.84
CA GLY A 348 18.67 -7.82 -6.56
C GLY A 348 19.22 -8.56 -7.79
N GLY A 349 18.86 -8.12 -9.01
CA GLY A 349 19.26 -8.77 -10.27
C GLY A 349 20.53 -8.21 -10.93
N GLY A 350 21.21 -7.23 -10.32
CA GLY A 350 22.18 -6.38 -11.04
C GLY A 350 23.53 -6.21 -10.38
N GLU A 351 24.30 -7.28 -10.14
CA GLU A 351 25.76 -7.19 -9.97
C GLU A 351 26.50 -8.36 -10.68
N ASN A 352 27.24 -8.00 -11.73
CA ASN A 352 28.49 -8.58 -12.23
C ASN A 352 28.65 -10.12 -12.27
N ARG A 353 28.19 -10.72 -13.38
CA ARG A 353 28.87 -11.87 -13.99
C ARG A 353 29.87 -11.36 -15.03
N SER A 354 31.06 -10.97 -14.59
CA SER A 354 32.24 -10.93 -15.46
C SER A 354 33.05 -12.20 -15.23
N ASP A 355 33.31 -12.91 -16.33
CA ASP A 355 34.36 -13.92 -16.46
C ASP A 355 35.64 -13.48 -15.74
N HIS A 356 36.01 -14.17 -14.66
CA HIS A 356 37.39 -14.60 -14.46
C HIS A 356 37.46 -15.68 -13.38
N ASP A 357 38.27 -16.70 -13.67
CA ASP A 357 38.57 -17.88 -12.88
C ASP A 357 38.75 -17.63 -11.38
N GLU A 358 37.90 -18.25 -10.56
CA GLU A 358 38.31 -18.94 -9.32
C GLU A 358 37.16 -19.84 -8.80
N LYS A 359 37.33 -21.16 -8.91
CA LYS A 359 36.65 -22.13 -8.03
C LYS A 359 37.55 -22.29 -6.79
N PRO A 360 37.01 -22.41 -5.55
CA PRO A 360 35.83 -23.25 -5.29
C PRO A 360 34.89 -22.73 -4.18
N ASN A 361 33.64 -22.37 -4.52
CA ASN A 361 32.51 -22.50 -3.57
C ASN A 361 31.15 -22.84 -4.23
N ILE A 362 31.18 -23.27 -5.50
CA ILE A 362 29.99 -23.53 -6.33
C ILE A 362 29.13 -24.69 -5.79
N GLY A 363 29.71 -25.62 -5.02
CA GLY A 363 28.96 -26.74 -4.44
C GLY A 363 27.99 -26.31 -3.34
N ARG A 364 28.37 -25.34 -2.50
CA ARG A 364 27.59 -24.95 -1.33
C ARG A 364 26.45 -24.00 -1.69
N GLU A 365 26.71 -23.04 -2.59
CA GLU A 365 25.67 -22.15 -3.14
C GLU A 365 24.66 -22.91 -3.99
N LYS A 366 25.09 -23.86 -4.83
CA LYS A 366 24.16 -24.65 -5.64
C LYS A 366 23.24 -25.52 -4.75
N VAL A 367 23.78 -26.11 -3.69
CA VAL A 367 23.01 -26.87 -2.70
C VAL A 367 22.06 -25.96 -1.91
N GLN A 368 22.46 -24.73 -1.58
CA GLN A 368 21.58 -23.76 -0.93
C GLN A 368 20.46 -23.28 -1.85
N ILE A 369 20.76 -22.97 -3.12
CA ILE A 369 19.75 -22.59 -4.12
C ILE A 369 18.78 -23.73 -4.40
N GLU A 370 19.26 -24.97 -4.47
CA GLU A 370 18.41 -26.16 -4.62
C GLU A 370 17.59 -26.44 -3.35
N SER A 371 18.12 -26.16 -2.15
CA SER A 371 17.33 -26.22 -0.90
C SER A 371 16.23 -25.18 -0.87
N LEU A 372 16.54 -23.93 -1.20
CA LEU A 372 15.56 -22.84 -1.25
C LEU A 372 14.48 -23.08 -2.31
N ARG A 373 14.83 -23.65 -3.47
CA ARG A 373 13.85 -24.05 -4.48
C ARG A 373 12.93 -25.16 -3.98
N ARG A 374 13.47 -26.15 -3.28
CA ARG A 374 12.66 -27.22 -2.66
C ARG A 374 11.73 -26.65 -1.59
N GLU A 375 12.24 -25.78 -0.72
CA GLU A 375 11.44 -25.11 0.32
C GLU A 375 10.33 -24.25 -0.28
N LEU A 376 10.61 -23.52 -1.36
CA LEU A 376 9.61 -22.74 -2.09
C LEU A 376 8.53 -23.64 -2.72
N GLN A 377 8.93 -24.76 -3.32
CA GLN A 377 8.01 -25.72 -3.92
C GLN A 377 7.12 -26.38 -2.85
N GLU A 378 7.71 -26.76 -1.71
CA GLU A 378 6.96 -27.32 -0.58
C GLU A 378 6.01 -26.29 0.04
N ALA A 379 6.44 -25.03 0.20
CA ALA A 379 5.58 -23.95 0.67
C ALA A 379 4.41 -23.71 -0.29
N THR A 380 4.67 -23.75 -1.60
CA THR A 380 3.64 -23.61 -2.63
C THR A 380 2.60 -24.73 -2.54
N GLN A 381 3.04 -25.99 -2.40
CA GLN A 381 2.15 -27.13 -2.21
C GLN A 381 1.33 -27.02 -0.92
N ARG A 382 1.93 -26.55 0.19
CA ARG A 382 1.21 -26.31 1.44
C ARG A 382 0.13 -25.24 1.27
N VAL A 383 0.42 -24.16 0.54
CA VAL A 383 -0.56 -23.11 0.24
C VAL A 383 -1.71 -23.63 -0.63
N GLU A 384 -1.42 -24.45 -1.63
CA GLU A 384 -2.46 -25.08 -2.47
C GLU A 384 -3.34 -26.04 -1.66
N ALA A 385 -2.76 -26.85 -0.77
CA ALA A 385 -3.50 -27.73 0.12
C ALA A 385 -4.42 -26.94 1.07
N LEU A 386 -3.91 -25.87 1.69
CA LEU A 386 -4.70 -24.99 2.57
C LEU A 386 -5.82 -24.27 1.81
N LYS A 387 -5.60 -23.90 0.54
CA LYS A 387 -6.67 -23.33 -0.31
C LYS A 387 -7.77 -24.35 -0.58
N ALA A 388 -7.42 -25.60 -0.87
CA ALA A 388 -8.40 -26.67 -1.06
C ALA A 388 -9.17 -26.98 0.22
N GLU A 389 -8.50 -27.01 1.37
CA GLU A 389 -9.14 -27.21 2.68
C GLU A 389 -10.08 -26.05 3.03
N LYS A 390 -9.66 -24.80 2.79
CA LYS A 390 -10.52 -23.63 2.96
C LYS A 390 -11.78 -23.73 2.11
N ALA A 391 -11.66 -24.08 0.83
CA ALA A 391 -12.82 -24.23 -0.06
C ALA A 391 -13.77 -25.34 0.42
N LYS A 392 -13.24 -26.43 0.98
CA LYS A 392 -14.03 -27.52 1.58
C LYS A 392 -14.78 -27.03 2.83
N ILE A 393 -14.10 -26.34 3.75
CA ILE A 393 -14.72 -25.79 4.97
C ILE A 393 -15.79 -24.75 4.62
N GLU A 394 -15.56 -23.90 3.61
CA GLU A 394 -16.56 -22.93 3.15
C GLU A 394 -17.80 -23.62 2.59
N ALA A 395 -17.65 -24.71 1.81
CA ALA A 395 -18.77 -25.49 1.32
C ALA A 395 -19.55 -26.17 2.46
N GLU A 396 -18.86 -26.76 3.44
CA GLU A 396 -19.48 -27.34 4.64
C GLU A 396 -20.22 -26.29 5.48
N ALA A 397 -19.64 -25.10 5.66
CA ALA A 397 -20.27 -24.00 6.38
C ALA A 397 -21.56 -23.51 5.70
N ILE A 398 -21.59 -23.48 4.36
CA ILE A 398 -22.80 -23.14 3.60
C ILE A 398 -23.87 -24.22 3.81
N MET A 399 -23.49 -25.51 3.77
CA MET A 399 -24.43 -26.61 4.02
C MET A 399 -25.03 -26.52 5.43
N TYR A 400 -24.20 -26.34 6.47
CA TYR A 400 -24.69 -26.22 7.84
C TYR A 400 -25.58 -24.99 8.05
N ARG A 401 -25.24 -23.85 7.44
CA ARG A 401 -26.08 -22.64 7.50
C ARG A 401 -27.45 -22.88 6.85
N ASN A 402 -27.50 -23.56 5.72
CA ASN A 402 -28.77 -23.88 5.05
C ASN A 402 -29.61 -24.85 5.88
N SER A 403 -29.00 -25.87 6.48
CA SER A 403 -29.69 -26.79 7.39
C SER A 403 -30.23 -26.07 8.63
N ALA A 404 -29.46 -25.16 9.22
CA ALA A 404 -29.91 -24.34 10.35
C ALA A 404 -31.09 -23.45 9.96
N GLY A 405 -31.03 -22.75 8.82
CA GLY A 405 -32.13 -21.92 8.33
C GLY A 405 -33.42 -22.72 8.05
N LYS A 406 -33.29 -23.98 7.60
CA LYS A 406 -34.42 -24.89 7.45
C LYS A 406 -35.03 -25.29 8.79
N MET A 407 -34.20 -25.63 9.78
CA MET A 407 -34.70 -25.95 11.13
C MET A 407 -35.37 -24.74 11.80
N GLU A 408 -34.81 -23.54 11.61
CA GLU A 408 -35.41 -22.29 12.10
C GLU A 408 -36.78 -22.02 11.47
N SER A 409 -36.93 -22.24 10.16
CA SER A 409 -38.23 -22.06 9.49
C SER A 409 -39.26 -23.10 9.91
N GLU A 410 -38.85 -24.37 10.10
CA GLU A 410 -39.69 -25.43 10.64
C GLU A 410 -40.15 -25.12 12.08
N LEU A 411 -39.24 -24.70 12.96
CA LEU A 411 -39.56 -24.28 14.32
C LEU A 411 -40.50 -23.07 14.33
N LYS A 412 -40.29 -22.12 13.42
CA LYS A 412 -41.17 -20.96 13.30
C LYS A 412 -42.58 -21.37 12.87
N SER A 413 -42.70 -22.23 11.86
CA SER A 413 -43.99 -22.76 11.42
C SER A 413 -44.68 -23.56 12.52
N LEU A 414 -43.94 -24.34 13.30
CA LEU A 414 -44.47 -25.10 14.43
C LEU A 414 -44.98 -24.16 15.53
N SER A 415 -44.20 -23.12 15.86
CA SER A 415 -44.61 -22.08 16.81
C SER A 415 -45.88 -21.36 16.35
N ASP A 416 -45.99 -21.03 15.06
CA ASP A 416 -47.19 -20.37 14.51
C ASP A 416 -48.42 -21.30 14.55
N ALA A 417 -48.23 -22.60 14.33
CA ALA A 417 -49.29 -23.60 14.49
C ALA A 417 -49.75 -23.73 15.95
N TYR A 418 -48.82 -23.78 16.91
CA TYR A 418 -49.15 -23.80 18.34
C TYR A 418 -49.89 -22.53 18.78
N ASN A 419 -49.43 -21.35 18.35
CA ASN A 419 -50.10 -20.08 18.65
C ASN A 419 -51.54 -20.05 18.07
N SER A 420 -51.72 -20.58 16.86
CA SER A 420 -53.05 -20.68 16.23
C SER A 420 -53.96 -21.64 17.00
N LEU A 421 -53.43 -22.77 17.47
CA LEU A 421 -54.17 -23.73 18.27
C LEU A 421 -54.55 -23.16 19.64
N GLU A 422 -53.64 -22.46 20.32
CA GLU A 422 -53.92 -21.78 21.58
C GLU A 422 -55.03 -20.74 21.40
N GLN A 423 -54.99 -19.97 20.30
CA GLN A 423 -56.04 -19.02 19.98
C GLN A 423 -57.39 -19.71 19.73
N ALA A 424 -57.41 -20.84 19.02
CA ALA A 424 -58.63 -21.63 18.80
C ALA A 424 -59.19 -22.20 20.11
N SER A 425 -58.33 -22.74 20.97
CA SER A 425 -58.69 -23.24 22.29
C SER A 425 -59.25 -22.13 23.17
N PHE A 426 -58.65 -20.95 23.18
CA PHE A 426 -59.16 -19.80 23.92
C PHE A 426 -60.54 -19.36 23.41
N ARG A 427 -60.77 -19.37 22.09
CA ARG A 427 -62.08 -19.08 21.50
C ARG A 427 -63.12 -20.10 21.95
N GLN A 428 -62.82 -21.39 21.85
CA GLN A 428 -63.72 -22.45 22.32
C GLN A 428 -64.00 -22.34 23.82
N ASP A 429 -62.99 -22.08 24.64
CA ASP A 429 -63.18 -21.85 26.08
C ASP A 429 -64.07 -20.63 26.37
N SER A 430 -63.96 -19.57 25.57
CA SER A 430 -64.80 -18.39 25.70
C SER A 430 -66.25 -18.66 25.29
N GLU A 431 -66.46 -19.48 24.26
CA GLU A 431 -67.77 -19.96 23.82
C GLU A 431 -68.41 -20.90 24.85
N LEU A 432 -67.64 -21.84 25.41
CA LEU A 432 -68.12 -22.70 26.50
C LEU A 432 -68.48 -21.88 27.75
N LYS A 433 -67.68 -20.86 28.09
CA LYS A 433 -67.99 -19.95 29.21
C LYS A 433 -69.22 -19.10 28.93
N SER A 434 -69.46 -18.66 27.70
CA SER A 434 -70.65 -17.88 27.36
C SER A 434 -71.90 -18.77 27.39
N LEU A 435 -71.85 -19.97 26.81
CA LEU A 435 -72.91 -20.98 26.88
C LEU A 435 -73.24 -21.37 28.33
N ARG A 436 -72.22 -21.56 29.17
CA ARG A 436 -72.42 -21.84 30.61
C ARG A 436 -73.02 -20.67 31.39
N LYS A 437 -72.79 -19.42 30.97
CA LYS A 437 -73.43 -18.23 31.57
C LYS A 437 -74.87 -18.03 31.10
N VAL A 438 -75.24 -18.59 29.95
CA VAL A 438 -76.60 -18.57 29.40
C VAL A 438 -77.47 -19.71 29.97
N GLY A 439 -76.87 -20.75 30.55
CA GLY A 439 -77.57 -21.88 31.17
C GLY A 439 -77.73 -21.78 32.69
N ASP A 440 -78.77 -21.10 33.16
CA ASP A 440 -79.48 -21.42 34.42
C ASP A 440 -80.91 -21.92 34.12
N GLU A 441 -81.07 -22.57 32.95
CA GLU A 441 -82.25 -23.32 32.53
C GLU A 441 -81.88 -24.81 32.38
N PRO A 442 -82.85 -25.74 32.56
CA PRO A 442 -82.55 -27.15 32.78
C PRO A 442 -81.80 -27.75 31.60
N TYR A 443 -80.71 -28.46 31.92
CA TYR A 443 -79.85 -29.20 31.00
C TYR A 443 -80.65 -29.84 29.86
N PRO A 444 -80.29 -29.61 28.57
CA PRO A 444 -80.80 -30.45 27.50
C PRO A 444 -80.29 -31.87 27.72
N ASP A 445 -81.20 -32.84 27.59
CA ASP A 445 -80.95 -34.25 27.85
C ASP A 445 -79.86 -34.78 26.89
N ILE A 446 -78.64 -34.88 27.42
CA ILE A 446 -77.44 -35.32 26.69
C ILE A 446 -77.63 -36.75 26.18
N GLU A 447 -78.49 -37.53 26.85
CA GLU A 447 -78.80 -38.91 26.46
C GLU A 447 -79.65 -38.92 25.18
N ALA A 448 -80.63 -38.01 25.06
CA ALA A 448 -81.44 -37.86 23.84
C ALA A 448 -80.62 -37.40 22.63
N ILE A 449 -79.68 -36.46 22.81
CA ILE A 449 -78.80 -35.97 21.72
C ILE A 449 -77.81 -37.06 21.28
N LYS A 450 -77.33 -37.88 22.22
CA LYS A 450 -76.45 -39.01 21.93
C LYS A 450 -77.18 -40.16 21.24
N GLU A 451 -78.45 -40.38 21.58
CA GLU A 451 -79.32 -41.34 20.92
C GLU A 451 -79.62 -40.90 19.48
N GLU A 452 -79.97 -39.63 19.26
CA GLU A 452 -80.23 -39.07 17.93
C GLU A 452 -78.98 -39.11 17.03
N ALA A 453 -77.80 -38.77 17.56
CA ALA A 453 -76.55 -38.88 16.81
C ALA A 453 -76.17 -40.33 16.47
N ARG A 454 -76.55 -41.31 17.31
CA ARG A 454 -76.38 -42.74 17.01
C ARG A 454 -77.37 -43.23 15.96
N GLU A 455 -78.62 -42.78 16.03
CA GLU A 455 -79.65 -43.15 15.06
C GLU A 455 -79.32 -42.59 13.67
N GLU A 456 -78.85 -41.34 13.58
CA GLU A 456 -78.41 -40.73 12.31
C GLU A 456 -77.19 -41.48 11.73
N ALA A 457 -76.19 -41.78 12.54
CA ALA A 457 -75.01 -42.55 12.11
C ALA A 457 -75.39 -43.97 11.66
N GLN A 458 -76.34 -44.62 12.36
CA GLN A 458 -76.83 -45.92 11.96
C GLN A 458 -77.61 -45.85 10.64
N LYS A 459 -78.43 -44.82 10.45
CA LYS A 459 -79.19 -44.61 9.21
C LYS A 459 -78.29 -44.30 8.02
N GLU A 460 -77.23 -43.51 8.20
CA GLU A 460 -76.20 -43.31 7.18
C GLU A 460 -75.49 -44.63 6.85
N SER A 461 -75.12 -45.43 7.85
CA SER A 461 -74.51 -46.75 7.62
C SER A 461 -75.44 -47.73 6.90
N GLU A 462 -76.74 -47.70 7.20
CA GLU A 462 -77.76 -48.53 6.54
C GLU A 462 -78.00 -48.07 5.08
N ALA A 463 -77.92 -46.76 4.83
CA ALA A 463 -78.00 -46.21 3.48
C ALA A 463 -76.78 -46.59 2.63
N GLU A 464 -75.56 -46.48 3.18
CA GLU A 464 -74.33 -46.92 2.53
C GLU A 464 -74.34 -48.42 2.26
N LEU A 465 -74.80 -49.23 3.22
CA LEU A 465 -74.96 -50.68 3.06
C LEU A 465 -75.98 -51.02 1.97
N THR A 466 -77.08 -50.26 1.88
CA THR A 466 -78.10 -50.44 0.85
C THR A 466 -77.53 -50.11 -0.54
N ASP A 467 -76.75 -49.04 -0.66
CA ASP A 467 -76.08 -48.68 -1.92
C ASP A 467 -75.08 -49.77 -2.35
N LEU A 468 -74.31 -50.32 -1.38
CA LEU A 468 -73.42 -51.44 -1.63
C LEU A 468 -74.16 -52.68 -2.14
N PHE A 469 -75.33 -53.02 -1.57
CA PHE A 469 -76.16 -54.13 -2.07
C PHE A 469 -76.69 -53.88 -3.49
N VAL A 470 -77.04 -52.64 -3.82
CA VAL A 470 -77.44 -52.27 -5.19
C VAL A 470 -76.27 -52.46 -6.15
N CYS A 471 -75.07 -51.98 -5.79
CA CYS A 471 -73.85 -52.16 -6.58
C CYS A 471 -73.54 -53.64 -6.79
N LEU A 472 -73.57 -54.45 -5.73
CA LEU A 472 -73.33 -55.89 -5.81
C LEU A 472 -74.36 -56.60 -6.70
N GLY A 473 -75.65 -56.24 -6.59
CA GLY A 473 -76.69 -56.80 -7.46
C GLY A 473 -76.50 -56.43 -8.93
N GLN A 474 -76.03 -55.21 -9.22
CA GLN A 474 -75.67 -54.80 -10.58
C GLN A 474 -74.46 -55.57 -11.11
N GLU A 475 -73.43 -55.78 -10.30
CA GLU A 475 -72.26 -56.58 -10.67
C GLU A 475 -72.66 -58.03 -10.92
N GLN A 476 -73.46 -58.64 -10.05
CA GLN A 476 -73.92 -60.01 -10.23
C GLN A 476 -74.78 -60.16 -11.49
N SER A 477 -75.65 -59.19 -11.81
CA SER A 477 -76.39 -59.19 -13.08
C SER A 477 -75.48 -59.05 -14.30
N LYS A 478 -74.41 -58.25 -14.22
CA LYS A 478 -73.40 -58.14 -15.29
C LYS A 478 -72.64 -59.46 -15.45
N VAL A 479 -72.22 -60.07 -14.35
CA VAL A 479 -71.54 -61.38 -14.33
C VAL A 479 -72.45 -62.44 -14.95
N GLU A 480 -73.73 -62.53 -14.60
CA GLU A 480 -74.67 -63.48 -15.20
C GLU A 480 -74.82 -63.29 -16.72
N LYS A 481 -74.97 -62.03 -17.17
CA LYS A 481 -75.09 -61.71 -18.61
C LYS A 481 -73.82 -62.07 -19.38
N LEU A 482 -72.65 -61.74 -18.83
CA LEU A 482 -71.35 -62.07 -19.43
C LEU A 482 -71.10 -63.58 -19.40
N SER A 483 -71.39 -64.24 -18.29
CA SER A 483 -71.26 -65.70 -18.14
C SER A 483 -72.13 -66.43 -19.15
N LYS A 484 -73.39 -66.01 -19.33
CA LYS A 484 -74.27 -66.56 -20.36
C LYS A 484 -73.69 -66.37 -21.77
N ARG A 485 -73.12 -65.21 -22.05
CA ARG A 485 -72.53 -64.90 -23.36
C ARG A 485 -71.25 -65.69 -23.63
N LEU A 486 -70.42 -65.91 -22.61
CA LEU A 486 -69.20 -66.73 -22.69
C LEU A 486 -69.55 -68.22 -22.85
N LEU A 487 -70.59 -68.68 -22.17
CA LEU A 487 -71.11 -70.05 -22.34
C LEU A 487 -71.66 -70.26 -23.78
N GLU A 488 -72.37 -69.27 -24.34
CA GLU A 488 -72.78 -69.27 -25.76
C GLU A 488 -71.58 -69.32 -26.74
N LEU A 489 -70.41 -68.82 -26.34
CA LEU A 489 -69.17 -68.84 -27.12
C LEU A 489 -68.35 -70.14 -26.91
N GLY A 490 -68.82 -71.05 -26.05
CA GLY A 490 -68.17 -72.34 -25.78
C GLY A 490 -67.05 -72.29 -24.74
N GLU A 491 -66.93 -71.19 -23.99
CA GLU A 491 -65.93 -71.03 -22.93
C GLU A 491 -66.48 -71.51 -21.56
N ASN A 492 -65.62 -72.16 -20.77
CA ASN A 492 -65.96 -72.62 -19.42
C ASN A 492 -65.71 -71.49 -18.41
N VAL A 493 -66.79 -70.89 -17.92
CA VAL A 493 -66.75 -69.74 -17.01
C VAL A 493 -66.20 -70.13 -15.64
N ASP A 494 -66.49 -71.35 -15.14
CA ASP A 494 -66.02 -71.81 -13.83
C ASP A 494 -64.49 -71.93 -13.78
N SER A 495 -63.85 -72.35 -14.88
CA SER A 495 -62.38 -72.39 -14.95
C SER A 495 -61.72 -71.01 -15.07
N LEU A 496 -62.45 -69.99 -15.54
CA LEU A 496 -61.95 -68.62 -15.67
C LEU A 496 -62.06 -67.85 -14.35
N LEU A 497 -63.00 -68.23 -13.48
CA LEU A 497 -63.17 -67.64 -12.15
C LEU A 497 -62.26 -68.27 -11.09
N ASP A 498 -61.71 -69.46 -11.36
CA ASP A 498 -60.77 -70.17 -10.49
C ASP A 498 -59.43 -69.39 -10.43
N GLY A 499 -59.29 -68.52 -9.43
CA GLY A 499 -58.11 -67.67 -9.20
C GLY A 499 -58.34 -66.16 -9.10
N ILE A 500 -59.56 -65.66 -9.30
CA ILE A 500 -59.87 -64.20 -9.22
C ILE A 500 -60.13 -63.74 -7.76
N GLY A 501 -60.30 -64.66 -6.81
CA GLY A 501 -60.64 -64.37 -5.41
C GLY A 501 -59.49 -64.25 -4.40
N ASP A 502 -58.26 -64.62 -4.76
CA ASP A 502 -57.14 -64.77 -3.79
C ASP A 502 -56.20 -63.56 -3.67
N GLU A 503 -56.36 -62.50 -4.48
CA GLU A 503 -55.43 -61.36 -4.47
C GLU A 503 -55.75 -60.26 -3.44
N THR A 504 -56.81 -60.40 -2.61
CA THR A 504 -57.23 -59.33 -1.67
C THR A 504 -57.19 -59.70 -0.18
N GLY A 505 -56.52 -60.78 0.22
CA GLY A 505 -56.58 -61.31 1.59
C GLY A 505 -55.26 -61.55 2.31
N GLY A 506 -54.18 -60.85 1.95
CA GLY A 506 -52.83 -61.05 2.49
C GLY A 506 -52.27 -59.89 3.31
N ILE A 507 -53.03 -59.34 4.27
CA ILE A 507 -52.44 -58.53 5.35
C ILE A 507 -52.05 -59.53 6.45
N ARG A 508 -50.78 -59.92 6.46
CA ARG A 508 -50.17 -60.58 7.62
C ARG A 508 -50.01 -59.52 8.70
N ASP A 509 -50.71 -59.70 9.80
CA ASP A 509 -50.38 -59.08 11.08
C ASP A 509 -48.96 -59.54 11.46
N GLU A 510 -47.97 -58.66 11.30
CA GLU A 510 -46.72 -58.73 12.04
C GLU A 510 -46.92 -57.93 13.34
N GLU A 511 -47.55 -58.58 14.32
CA GLU A 511 -47.24 -58.36 15.73
C GLU A 511 -45.90 -59.06 16.02
N ASP A 512 -44.86 -58.32 16.41
CA ASP A 512 -44.13 -58.55 17.67
C ASP A 512 -42.92 -57.59 17.84
N GLU A 513 -42.86 -57.05 19.08
CA GLU A 513 -41.82 -56.25 19.78
C GLU A 513 -41.91 -54.71 19.79
#